data_AF-A0A453G270-F1
#
_entry.id   AF-A0A453G270-F1
#
_cell.length_a   1.000
_cell.length_b   1.000
_cell.length_c   1.000
_cell.angle_alpha   90.00
_cell.angle_beta   90.00
_cell.angle_gamma   90.00
#
_symmetry.space_group_name_H-M   'P 1'
#
loop_
_entity.id
_entity.type
_entity.pdbx_description
1 polymer ?
#
loop_
_entity_poly.entity_id
_entity_poly.type
_entity_poly.pdbx_seq_one_letter_code
_entity_poly.pdbx_strand_id
1 'polypeptide(L)'
;MAVNLQTGIPWMMCKQDDAPDPIINTCNGLICGETFHGPNSPNKPALWTENWTSRYPLYGHDPRFRSPADIAFAVALFIARKKGSFVSYYMYHGGTNFGRFASSYVTTSYYDGAPLDEYGLIWQSTWSHLRELHAAVKQSEEPLLSGAYSNYSFGEQQEGHVFKTESNCVAFLVNFDKHKTSNIQFGEASFQLAPKSISILSSCRRVVFETAKINAQHGLRTAQVVQYLNNVDSWKVFKEPIPLAINNSTHIGNRLFEHLSTTKDETDYLWYLTRYDYRSNGDTQLVLNVESQAHVLHAYINNDYIGSVHGSHDGPRNIVLKTPIMLRKGQNSISLLSVMVGSP
;
A
#
# COMPACT_ATOMS: atom_id res chain seq x y z
N MET A 1 20.88 13.85 15.59
CA MET A 1 20.06 15.03 15.21
C MET A 1 18.68 14.96 15.87
N ALA A 2 17.80 14.02 15.52
CA ALA A 2 16.42 13.96 16.06
C ALA A 2 16.34 13.96 17.60
N VAL A 3 17.15 13.13 18.26
CA VAL A 3 17.22 13.05 19.73
C VAL A 3 17.59 14.40 20.38
N ASN A 4 18.41 15.22 19.73
CA ASN A 4 18.84 16.53 20.25
C ASN A 4 17.73 17.59 20.21
N LEU A 5 16.60 17.31 19.57
CA LEU A 5 15.42 18.19 19.61
C LEU A 5 14.68 18.12 20.96
N GLN A 6 15.05 17.19 21.85
CA GLN A 6 14.57 17.12 23.24
C GLN A 6 13.03 17.17 23.37
N THR A 7 12.33 16.38 22.54
CA THR A 7 10.86 16.37 22.47
C THR A 7 10.16 15.84 23.73
N GLY A 8 10.90 15.24 24.67
CA GLY A 8 10.35 14.67 25.91
C GLY A 8 9.67 13.31 25.75
N ILE A 9 9.66 12.74 24.53
CA ILE A 9 9.08 11.43 24.20
C ILE A 9 10.06 10.58 23.38
N PRO A 10 9.91 9.23 23.35
CA PRO A 10 10.81 8.36 22.59
C PRO A 10 10.79 8.60 21.09
N TRP A 11 11.92 8.34 20.44
CA TRP A 11 12.04 8.27 18.98
C TRP A 11 12.04 6.82 18.52
N MET A 12 11.52 6.58 17.31
CA MET A 12 11.52 5.25 16.68
C MET A 12 11.92 5.33 15.21
N MET A 13 12.52 4.26 14.69
CA MET A 13 12.90 4.11 13.28
C MET A 13 12.42 2.74 12.77
N CYS A 14 11.62 2.74 11.72
CA CYS A 14 11.10 1.52 11.12
C CYS A 14 12.11 0.85 10.19
N LYS A 15 12.16 -0.50 10.22
CA LYS A 15 13.09 -1.31 9.43
C LYS A 15 14.57 -0.90 9.61
N GLN A 16 14.94 -0.50 10.82
CA GLN A 16 16.29 -0.04 11.15
C GLN A 16 16.89 -0.87 12.28
N ASP A 17 17.40 -2.07 11.97
CA ASP A 17 17.87 -3.01 12.99
C ASP A 17 19.07 -2.48 13.80
N ASP A 18 19.85 -1.56 13.25
CA ASP A 18 21.00 -0.91 13.89
C ASP A 18 20.67 0.49 14.46
N ALA A 19 19.39 0.81 14.69
CA ALA A 19 18.98 2.10 15.26
C ALA A 19 19.74 2.41 16.57
N PRO A 20 20.49 3.54 16.65
CA PRO A 20 21.35 3.83 17.78
C PRO A 20 20.52 4.24 19.01
N ASP A 21 21.03 3.96 20.20
CA ASP A 21 20.36 4.39 21.43
C ASP A 21 20.21 5.92 21.49
N PRO A 22 19.07 6.42 22.02
CA PRO A 22 17.93 5.71 22.62
C PRO A 22 16.79 5.35 21.65
N ILE A 23 17.02 5.34 20.33
CA ILE A 23 15.98 5.16 19.32
C ILE A 23 15.48 3.70 19.27
N ILE A 24 14.17 3.49 19.18
CA ILE A 24 13.54 2.17 19.11
C ILE A 24 13.43 1.71 17.66
N ASN A 25 14.00 0.54 17.32
CA ASN A 25 13.78 -0.07 16.01
C ASN A 25 12.39 -0.74 15.97
N THR A 26 11.69 -0.60 14.84
CA THR A 26 10.33 -1.11 14.69
C THR A 26 10.17 -1.95 13.43
N CYS A 27 9.12 -2.77 13.40
CA CYS A 27 8.79 -3.62 12.26
C CYS A 27 7.70 -3.04 11.38
N ASN A 28 7.80 -3.26 10.07
CA ASN A 28 6.75 -3.01 9.07
C ASN A 28 6.56 -4.28 8.24
N GLY A 29 5.32 -4.60 7.88
CA GLY A 29 5.00 -5.74 7.03
C GLY A 29 3.64 -6.36 7.31
N LEU A 30 3.44 -7.56 6.75
CA LEU A 30 2.20 -8.33 6.95
C LEU A 30 2.20 -9.16 8.24
N ILE A 31 3.35 -9.68 8.64
CA ILE A 31 3.47 -10.78 9.63
C ILE A 31 4.67 -10.59 10.59
N CYS A 32 4.82 -9.43 11.22
CA CYS A 32 5.93 -9.16 12.14
C CYS A 32 6.00 -10.11 13.35
N GLY A 33 4.90 -10.78 13.72
CA GLY A 33 4.93 -11.89 14.69
C GLY A 33 5.80 -13.06 14.25
N GLU A 34 6.01 -13.24 12.95
CA GLU A 34 6.88 -14.25 12.35
C GLU A 34 8.24 -13.64 11.94
N THR A 35 8.23 -12.47 11.27
CA THR A 35 9.42 -11.92 10.59
C THR A 35 10.28 -10.98 11.42
N PHE A 36 9.76 -10.38 12.50
CA PHE A 36 10.55 -9.41 13.27
C PHE A 36 11.55 -10.15 14.18
N HIS A 37 12.84 -9.85 14.06
CA HIS A 37 13.85 -10.44 14.95
C HIS A 37 13.64 -10.00 16.41
N GLY A 38 13.11 -8.80 16.61
CA GLY A 38 12.89 -8.19 17.92
C GLY A 38 13.57 -6.84 18.01
N PRO A 39 13.37 -6.13 19.14
CA PRO A 39 14.10 -4.91 19.41
C PRO A 39 15.62 -5.19 19.46
N ASN A 40 16.42 -4.23 19.02
CA ASN A 40 17.88 -4.35 18.97
C ASN A 40 18.58 -4.18 20.33
N SER A 41 17.81 -4.07 21.40
CA SER A 41 18.26 -4.02 22.79
C SER A 41 17.19 -4.62 23.70
N PRO A 42 17.55 -5.33 24.78
CA PRO A 42 16.58 -5.92 25.72
C PRO A 42 15.74 -4.88 26.46
N ASN A 43 16.18 -3.62 26.52
CA ASN A 43 15.48 -2.53 27.20
C ASN A 43 14.51 -1.75 26.29
N LYS A 44 14.34 -2.19 25.04
CA LYS A 44 13.44 -1.56 24.08
C LYS A 44 12.19 -2.43 23.86
N PRO A 45 11.00 -1.82 23.69
CA PRO A 45 9.79 -2.56 23.41
C PRO A 45 9.74 -3.07 21.96
N ALA A 46 9.00 -4.14 21.71
CA ALA A 46 8.67 -4.59 20.36
C ALA A 46 7.49 -3.79 19.79
N LEU A 47 7.73 -3.03 18.73
CA LEU A 47 6.74 -2.15 18.08
C LEU A 47 6.54 -2.54 16.60
N TRP A 48 5.27 -2.58 16.17
CA TRP A 48 4.89 -2.80 14.78
C TRP A 48 4.23 -1.53 14.22
N THR A 49 5.00 -0.74 13.49
CA THR A 49 4.59 0.58 13.00
C THR A 49 3.73 0.54 11.76
N GLU A 50 3.84 -0.52 10.95
CA GLU A 50 2.97 -0.71 9.78
C GLU A 50 2.54 -2.17 9.65
N ASN A 51 1.40 -2.52 10.24
CA ASN A 51 0.67 -3.74 9.92
C ASN A 51 -0.13 -3.50 8.64
N TRP A 52 0.38 -4.00 7.51
CA TRP A 52 -0.24 -3.75 6.22
C TRP A 52 -1.61 -4.43 6.14
N THR A 53 -2.69 -3.63 6.12
CA THR A 53 -4.09 -4.14 6.08
C THR A 53 -4.50 -4.57 4.68
N SER A 54 -3.73 -4.17 3.66
CA SER A 54 -3.86 -4.53 2.25
C SER A 54 -2.57 -4.06 1.53
N ARG A 55 -2.60 -3.96 0.21
CA ARG A 55 -1.57 -3.30 -0.61
C ARG A 55 -2.16 -2.05 -1.25
N TYR A 56 -1.32 -1.04 -1.48
CA TYR A 56 -1.75 0.12 -2.24
C TYR A 56 -2.24 -0.29 -3.64
N PRO A 57 -3.35 0.29 -4.13
CA PRO A 57 -3.87 0.01 -5.46
C PRO A 57 -3.04 0.70 -6.55
N LEU A 58 -2.91 0.02 -7.69
CA LEU A 58 -2.13 0.49 -8.84
C LEU A 58 -3.02 0.57 -10.08
N TYR A 59 -2.83 1.59 -10.91
CA TYR A 59 -3.48 1.66 -12.22
C TYR A 59 -3.13 0.41 -13.06
N GLY A 60 -4.16 -0.24 -13.61
CA GLY A 60 -4.01 -1.47 -14.40
C GLY A 60 -3.97 -2.77 -13.59
N HIS A 61 -4.09 -2.72 -12.25
CA HIS A 61 -4.11 -3.90 -11.38
C HIS A 61 -5.46 -4.09 -10.69
N ASP A 62 -5.83 -5.36 -10.49
CA ASP A 62 -6.97 -5.71 -9.63
C ASP A 62 -6.65 -5.44 -8.16
N PRO A 63 -7.60 -4.90 -7.37
CA PRO A 63 -7.44 -4.72 -5.93
C PRO A 63 -7.16 -6.05 -5.21
N ARG A 64 -6.22 -6.03 -4.26
CA ARG A 64 -5.88 -7.20 -3.43
C ARG A 64 -6.19 -6.95 -1.97
N PHE A 65 -7.31 -7.51 -1.50
CA PHE A 65 -7.71 -7.41 -0.10
C PHE A 65 -7.04 -8.46 0.78
N ARG A 66 -6.85 -8.12 2.06
CA ARG A 66 -6.37 -9.03 3.10
C ARG A 66 -7.56 -9.44 3.96
N SER A 67 -7.67 -10.72 4.31
CA SER A 67 -8.82 -11.18 5.09
C SER A 67 -8.76 -10.68 6.54
N PRO A 68 -9.91 -10.41 7.20
CA PRO A 68 -9.94 -10.03 8.61
C PRO A 68 -9.25 -11.06 9.51
N ALA A 69 -9.44 -12.35 9.22
CA ALA A 69 -8.85 -13.44 9.99
C ALA A 69 -7.32 -13.45 9.91
N ASP A 70 -6.74 -13.17 8.74
CA ASP A 70 -5.29 -13.12 8.56
C ASP A 70 -4.68 -11.91 9.29
N ILE A 71 -5.33 -10.74 9.23
CA ILE A 71 -4.90 -9.56 10.00
C ILE A 71 -4.95 -9.87 11.51
N ALA A 72 -6.06 -10.40 11.99
CA ALA A 72 -6.24 -10.74 13.41
C ALA A 72 -5.22 -11.80 13.88
N PHE A 73 -4.96 -12.83 13.07
CA PHE A 73 -3.93 -13.83 13.34
C PHE A 73 -2.55 -13.16 13.49
N ALA A 74 -2.17 -12.33 12.53
CA ALA A 74 -0.86 -11.71 12.53
C ALA A 74 -0.65 -10.78 13.74
N VAL A 75 -1.67 -9.99 14.10
CA VAL A 75 -1.65 -9.11 15.27
C VAL A 75 -1.60 -9.90 16.58
N ALA A 76 -2.48 -10.90 16.75
CA ALA A 76 -2.49 -11.74 17.95
C ALA A 76 -1.16 -12.48 18.13
N LEU A 77 -0.56 -12.98 17.04
CA LEU A 77 0.74 -13.63 17.08
C LEU A 77 1.86 -12.66 17.48
N PHE A 78 1.84 -11.43 16.97
CA PHE A 78 2.83 -10.43 17.34
C PHE A 78 2.76 -10.08 18.83
N ILE A 79 1.55 -9.85 19.36
CA ILE A 79 1.34 -9.60 20.80
C ILE A 79 1.89 -10.78 21.61
N ALA A 80 1.49 -12.01 21.26
CA ALA A 80 1.83 -13.22 21.98
C ALA A 80 3.32 -13.58 21.92
N ARG A 81 3.87 -13.72 20.71
CA ARG A 81 5.19 -14.29 20.46
C ARG A 81 6.32 -13.29 20.57
N LYS A 82 6.06 -12.01 20.26
CA LYS A 82 7.07 -10.94 20.33
C LYS A 82 6.94 -10.08 21.58
N LYS A 83 6.00 -10.40 22.48
CA LYS A 83 5.59 -9.52 23.59
C LYS A 83 5.27 -8.12 23.05
N GLY A 84 4.59 -8.10 21.90
CA GLY A 84 4.31 -6.90 21.13
C GLY A 84 3.46 -5.94 21.94
N SER A 85 3.91 -4.69 22.07
CA SER A 85 3.24 -3.66 22.89
C SER A 85 2.64 -2.53 22.08
N PHE A 86 2.87 -2.51 20.76
CA PHE A 86 2.32 -1.51 19.85
C PHE A 86 2.08 -2.13 18.47
N VAL A 87 0.89 -1.90 17.91
CA VAL A 87 0.54 -2.24 16.53
C VAL A 87 -0.22 -1.09 15.91
N SER A 88 0.24 -0.62 14.76
CA SER A 88 -0.44 0.39 13.95
C SER A 88 -0.89 -0.21 12.63
N TYR A 89 -2.18 -0.12 12.34
CA TYR A 89 -2.76 -0.59 11.08
C TYR A 89 -2.44 0.39 9.95
N TYR A 90 -1.69 -0.08 8.96
CA TYR A 90 -1.34 0.68 7.78
C TYR A 90 -2.09 0.11 6.55
N MET A 91 -3.24 0.65 6.15
CA MET A 91 -3.95 1.78 6.72
C MET A 91 -5.13 1.31 7.58
N TYR A 92 -5.47 2.09 8.62
CA TYR A 92 -6.76 1.99 9.30
C TYR A 92 -7.86 2.65 8.48
N HIS A 93 -7.56 3.80 7.89
CA HIS A 93 -8.30 4.49 6.83
C HIS A 93 -7.26 5.02 5.85
N GLY A 94 -7.36 4.67 4.56
CA GLY A 94 -6.45 5.20 3.55
C GLY A 94 -6.96 6.46 2.89
N GLY A 95 -8.24 6.47 2.48
CA GLY A 95 -8.87 7.62 1.83
C GLY A 95 -8.52 7.74 0.35
N THR A 96 -8.26 8.97 -0.09
CA THR A 96 -8.09 9.31 -1.51
C THR A 96 -6.88 10.20 -1.71
N ASN A 97 -6.05 9.87 -2.69
CA ASN A 97 -5.01 10.73 -3.23
C ASN A 97 -5.64 11.81 -4.12
N PHE A 98 -6.19 12.87 -3.52
CA PHE A 98 -6.78 13.97 -4.27
C PHE A 98 -5.74 14.76 -5.09
N GLY A 99 -6.22 15.44 -6.12
CA GLY A 99 -5.37 16.24 -7.00
C GLY A 99 -4.43 15.36 -7.81
N ARG A 100 -3.12 15.62 -7.72
CA ARG A 100 -2.08 14.97 -8.52
C ARG A 100 -0.89 14.47 -7.69
N PHE A 101 -1.14 14.16 -6.41
CA PHE A 101 -0.07 13.88 -5.43
C PHE A 101 0.11 12.40 -5.11
N ALA A 102 -0.48 11.50 -5.92
CA ALA A 102 -0.24 10.08 -5.77
C ALA A 102 1.21 9.71 -6.15
N SER A 103 1.72 8.61 -5.59
CA SER A 103 2.98 8.03 -6.03
C SER A 103 2.84 7.39 -7.43
N SER A 104 3.96 7.10 -8.07
CA SER A 104 4.04 6.49 -9.40
C SER A 104 3.06 5.32 -9.56
N TYR A 105 2.13 5.45 -10.50
CA TYR A 105 1.06 4.50 -10.83
C TYR A 105 0.06 4.17 -9.70
N VAL A 106 0.18 4.75 -8.50
CA VAL A 106 -0.80 4.56 -7.43
C VAL A 106 -2.11 5.22 -7.84
N THR A 107 -3.23 4.52 -7.62
CA THR A 107 -4.54 5.07 -8.01
C THR A 107 -4.95 6.24 -7.13
N THR A 108 -5.96 6.98 -7.61
CA THR A 108 -6.64 8.02 -6.82
C THR A 108 -7.23 7.43 -5.53
N SER A 109 -7.89 6.27 -5.60
CA SER A 109 -8.33 5.54 -4.40
C SER A 109 -7.13 5.02 -3.61
N TYR A 110 -7.17 5.07 -2.27
CA TYR A 110 -6.10 4.59 -1.41
C TYR A 110 -6.65 3.69 -0.29
N TYR A 111 -6.41 2.37 -0.39
CA TYR A 111 -6.79 1.37 0.63
C TYR A 111 -8.30 1.25 0.90
N ASP A 112 -9.11 1.08 -0.14
CA ASP A 112 -10.58 0.90 -0.07
C ASP A 112 -11.07 -0.43 0.59
N GLY A 113 -10.20 -1.14 1.28
CA GLY A 113 -10.53 -2.32 2.10
C GLY A 113 -9.81 -2.35 3.44
N ALA A 114 -9.30 -1.19 3.88
CA ALA A 114 -8.90 -0.94 5.25
C ALA A 114 -10.11 -1.04 6.20
N PRO A 115 -9.91 -1.09 7.54
CA PRO A 115 -11.01 -1.10 8.51
C PRO A 115 -12.06 -0.01 8.28
N LEU A 116 -11.64 1.17 7.82
CA LEU A 116 -12.52 2.17 7.22
C LEU A 116 -12.20 2.25 5.72
N ASP A 117 -13.23 2.20 4.88
CA ASP A 117 -13.08 2.25 3.43
C ASP A 117 -12.65 3.65 2.93
N GLU A 118 -12.49 3.85 1.62
CA GLU A 118 -12.09 5.13 1.04
C GLU A 118 -13.00 6.30 1.46
N TYR A 119 -14.29 6.01 1.67
CA TYR A 119 -15.31 7.01 1.98
C TYR A 119 -15.51 7.19 3.49
N GLY A 120 -14.70 6.51 4.32
CA GLY A 120 -14.78 6.56 5.77
C GLY A 120 -15.91 5.71 6.36
N LEU A 121 -16.53 4.83 5.57
CA LEU A 121 -17.54 3.91 6.05
C LEU A 121 -16.87 2.73 6.76
N ILE A 122 -17.58 2.14 7.73
CA ILE A 122 -17.11 0.96 8.46
C ILE A 122 -17.07 -0.24 7.50
N TRP A 123 -15.87 -0.73 7.21
CA TRP A 123 -15.67 -1.85 6.31
C TRP A 123 -15.84 -3.18 7.06
N GLN A 124 -17.01 -3.78 6.89
CA GLN A 124 -17.37 -5.05 7.51
C GLN A 124 -16.94 -6.25 6.64
N SER A 125 -16.42 -7.33 7.20
CA SER A 125 -16.30 -7.64 8.63
C SER A 125 -14.97 -7.24 9.26
N THR A 126 -14.04 -6.64 8.49
CA THR A 126 -12.69 -6.27 8.94
C THR A 126 -12.70 -5.45 10.22
N TRP A 127 -13.45 -4.35 10.24
CA TRP A 127 -13.48 -3.46 11.39
C TRP A 127 -13.99 -4.15 12.66
N SER A 128 -15.12 -4.87 12.58
CA SER A 128 -15.72 -5.51 13.77
C SER A 128 -14.85 -6.64 14.30
N HIS A 129 -14.23 -7.42 13.41
CA HIS A 129 -13.37 -8.53 13.83
C HIS A 129 -12.13 -8.02 14.57
N LEU A 130 -11.54 -6.92 14.08
CA LEU A 130 -10.41 -6.28 14.78
C LEU A 130 -10.84 -5.62 16.09
N ARG A 131 -12.03 -5.01 16.15
CA ARG A 131 -12.60 -4.49 17.41
C ARG A 131 -12.75 -5.60 18.46
N GLU A 132 -13.24 -6.78 18.06
CA GLU A 132 -13.37 -7.93 18.97
C GLU A 132 -12.01 -8.42 19.47
N LEU A 133 -11.01 -8.49 18.59
CA LEU A 133 -9.62 -8.75 19.00
C LEU A 133 -9.13 -7.70 20.02
N HIS A 134 -9.34 -6.41 19.77
CA HIS A 134 -8.93 -5.33 20.68
C HIS A 134 -9.61 -5.45 22.03
N ALA A 135 -10.90 -5.81 22.07
CA ALA A 135 -11.61 -6.05 23.32
C ALA A 135 -11.01 -7.21 24.12
N ALA A 136 -10.62 -8.30 23.45
CA ALA A 136 -9.96 -9.43 24.10
C ALA A 136 -8.56 -9.07 24.64
N VAL A 137 -7.80 -8.27 23.87
CA VAL A 137 -6.49 -7.74 24.32
C VAL A 137 -6.67 -6.81 25.52
N LYS A 138 -7.66 -5.91 25.49
CA LYS A 138 -7.93 -5.01 26.61
C LYS A 138 -8.41 -5.71 27.87
N GLN A 139 -9.25 -6.73 27.74
CA GLN A 139 -9.59 -7.60 28.87
C GLN A 139 -8.37 -8.28 29.49
N SER A 140 -7.30 -8.45 28.71
CA SER A 140 -6.06 -9.12 29.10
C SER A 140 -4.92 -8.16 29.44
N GLU A 141 -5.21 -6.86 29.60
CA GLU A 141 -4.19 -5.79 29.74
C GLU A 141 -3.24 -6.02 30.92
N GLU A 142 -3.76 -6.36 32.10
CA GLU A 142 -2.95 -6.56 33.30
C GLU A 142 -1.89 -7.68 33.10
N PRO A 143 -2.25 -8.94 32.80
CA PRO A 143 -1.24 -9.96 32.59
C PRO A 143 -0.32 -9.69 31.39
N LEU A 144 -0.79 -9.00 30.34
CA LEU A 144 0.07 -8.63 29.21
C LEU A 144 1.17 -7.61 29.58
N LEU A 145 0.89 -6.70 30.51
CA LEU A 145 1.81 -5.63 30.90
C LEU A 145 2.74 -6.02 32.06
N SER A 146 2.24 -6.74 33.06
CA SER A 146 2.97 -7.08 34.29
C SER A 146 3.28 -8.58 34.45
N GLY A 147 2.68 -9.43 33.61
CA GLY A 147 2.73 -10.88 33.80
C GLY A 147 4.05 -11.51 33.38
N ALA A 148 4.42 -12.57 34.10
CA ALA A 148 5.49 -13.47 33.70
C ALA A 148 5.10 -14.20 32.40
N TYR A 149 5.99 -14.19 31.42
CA TYR A 149 5.80 -14.84 30.14
C TYR A 149 6.35 -16.27 30.16
N SER A 150 5.60 -17.20 29.57
CA SER A 150 6.02 -18.58 29.32
C SER A 150 5.49 -19.04 27.95
N ASN A 151 6.23 -19.92 27.29
CA ASN A 151 5.83 -20.52 26.03
C ASN A 151 5.77 -22.05 26.13
N TYR A 152 4.92 -22.64 25.29
CA TYR A 152 4.66 -24.07 25.24
C TYR A 152 4.66 -24.54 23.79
N SER A 153 5.18 -25.73 23.54
CA SER A 153 5.00 -26.43 22.27
C SER A 153 4.02 -27.57 22.48
N PHE A 154 3.03 -27.69 21.60
CA PHE A 154 2.05 -28.77 21.61
C PHE A 154 2.19 -29.71 20.40
N GLY A 155 3.21 -29.50 19.58
CA GLY A 155 3.45 -30.20 18.32
C GLY A 155 4.31 -29.36 17.38
N GLU A 156 4.49 -29.84 16.16
CA GLU A 156 5.31 -29.14 15.14
C GLU A 156 4.70 -27.80 14.69
N GLN A 157 3.37 -27.68 14.73
CA GLN A 157 2.64 -26.51 14.22
C GLN A 157 1.74 -25.85 15.26
N GLN A 158 1.85 -26.24 16.54
CA GLN A 158 1.04 -25.69 17.62
C GLN A 158 1.92 -25.19 18.75
N GLU A 159 1.68 -23.94 19.15
CA GLU A 159 2.38 -23.29 20.26
C GLU A 159 1.40 -22.56 21.18
N GLY A 160 1.83 -22.33 22.42
CA GLY A 160 1.10 -21.57 23.41
C GLY A 160 1.97 -20.47 23.98
N HIS A 161 1.38 -19.29 24.18
CA HIS A 161 2.02 -18.17 24.87
C HIS A 161 1.15 -17.76 26.05
N VAL A 162 1.72 -17.75 27.24
CA VAL A 162 1.01 -17.49 28.49
C VAL A 162 1.65 -16.32 29.21
N PHE A 163 0.82 -15.37 29.61
CA PHE A 163 1.20 -14.28 30.48
C PHE A 163 0.40 -14.41 31.77
N LYS A 164 1.10 -14.42 32.92
CA LYS A 164 0.49 -14.73 34.20
C LYS A 164 1.02 -13.84 35.32
N THR A 165 0.09 -13.34 36.12
CA THR A 165 0.33 -12.62 37.37
C THR A 165 -0.17 -13.48 38.53
N GLU A 166 -0.10 -12.99 39.77
CA GLU A 166 -0.63 -13.76 40.91
C GLU A 166 -2.15 -13.96 40.81
N SER A 167 -2.86 -12.99 40.23
CA SER A 167 -4.33 -12.98 40.15
C SER A 167 -4.89 -13.30 38.77
N ASN A 168 -4.17 -13.01 37.68
CA ASN A 168 -4.71 -13.12 36.31
C ASN A 168 -3.81 -13.95 35.39
N CYS A 169 -4.41 -14.43 34.30
CA CYS A 169 -3.72 -15.23 33.30
C CYS A 169 -4.39 -15.02 31.93
N VAL A 170 -3.59 -14.82 30.89
CA VAL A 170 -4.05 -14.90 29.49
C VAL A 170 -3.19 -15.89 28.73
N ALA A 171 -3.83 -16.72 27.90
CA ALA A 171 -3.13 -17.65 27.02
C ALA A 171 -3.52 -17.40 25.57
N PHE A 172 -2.55 -17.48 24.67
CA PHE A 172 -2.73 -17.48 23.22
C PHE A 172 -2.33 -18.85 22.72
N LEU A 173 -3.31 -19.62 22.24
CA LEU A 173 -3.10 -20.97 21.69
C LEU A 173 -3.12 -20.88 20.17
N VAL A 174 -1.99 -21.20 19.55
CA VAL A 174 -1.71 -20.96 18.13
C VAL A 174 -1.75 -22.29 17.37
N ASN A 175 -2.43 -22.30 16.22
CA ASN A 175 -2.33 -23.35 15.22
C ASN A 175 -1.85 -22.76 13.89
N PHE A 176 -0.65 -23.14 13.45
CA PHE A 176 -0.09 -22.73 12.16
C PHE A 176 -0.59 -23.57 10.98
N ASP A 177 -1.16 -24.75 11.24
CA ASP A 177 -1.62 -25.64 10.18
C ASP A 177 -2.76 -24.96 9.39
N LYS A 178 -2.56 -24.79 8.08
CA LYS A 178 -3.48 -24.07 7.21
C LYS A 178 -4.72 -24.88 6.84
N HIS A 179 -4.73 -26.18 7.11
CA HIS A 179 -5.73 -27.11 6.60
C HIS A 179 -6.39 -27.95 7.70
N LYS A 180 -5.69 -28.21 8.81
CA LYS A 180 -6.16 -29.12 9.84
C LYS A 180 -6.50 -28.40 11.13
N THR A 181 -7.63 -28.80 11.68
CA THR A 181 -8.00 -28.51 13.05
C THR A 181 -7.16 -29.39 13.98
N SER A 182 -6.62 -28.80 15.05
CA SER A 182 -5.76 -29.49 16.00
C SER A 182 -6.39 -29.52 17.39
N ASN A 183 -6.36 -30.69 18.04
CA ASN A 183 -6.75 -30.83 19.45
C ASN A 183 -5.50 -30.80 20.31
N ILE A 184 -5.41 -29.85 21.24
CA ILE A 184 -4.28 -29.72 22.16
C ILE A 184 -4.76 -29.85 23.61
N GLN A 185 -3.90 -30.35 24.48
CA GLN A 185 -4.14 -30.37 25.92
C GLN A 185 -3.41 -29.18 26.55
N PHE A 186 -4.14 -28.30 27.24
CA PHE A 186 -3.57 -27.14 27.93
C PHE A 186 -4.11 -27.07 29.36
N GLY A 187 -3.23 -27.36 30.31
CA GLY A 187 -3.65 -27.63 31.69
C GLY A 187 -4.52 -28.89 31.75
N GLU A 188 -5.66 -28.78 32.43
CA GLU A 188 -6.61 -29.89 32.60
C GLU A 188 -7.65 -29.97 31.46
N ALA A 189 -7.68 -28.99 30.56
CA ALA A 189 -8.66 -28.90 29.48
C ALA A 189 -8.07 -29.22 28.11
N SER A 190 -8.91 -29.76 27.23
CA SER A 190 -8.61 -29.94 25.81
C SER A 190 -9.23 -28.81 24.99
N PHE A 191 -8.46 -28.27 24.05
CA PHE A 191 -8.89 -27.20 23.16
C PHE A 191 -8.75 -27.63 21.71
N GLN A 192 -9.80 -27.37 20.93
CA GLN A 192 -9.81 -27.54 19.49
C GLN A 192 -9.45 -26.19 18.83
N LEU A 193 -8.39 -26.16 18.03
CA LEU A 193 -7.90 -24.96 17.35
C LEU A 193 -8.18 -25.05 15.86
N ALA A 194 -8.91 -24.10 15.28
CA ALA A 194 -9.17 -24.06 13.85
C ALA A 194 -7.87 -23.92 13.03
N PRO A 195 -7.88 -24.24 11.72
CA PRO A 195 -6.73 -24.03 10.85
C PRO A 195 -6.31 -22.55 10.81
N LYS A 196 -4.99 -22.28 10.82
CA LYS A 196 -4.36 -20.95 10.81
C LYS A 196 -5.07 -19.96 11.76
N SER A 197 -5.19 -20.34 13.03
CA SER A 197 -5.94 -19.59 14.03
C SER A 197 -5.17 -19.39 15.33
N ILE A 198 -5.58 -18.39 16.11
CA ILE A 198 -5.18 -18.20 17.49
C ILE A 198 -6.43 -18.05 18.34
N SER A 199 -6.53 -18.87 19.38
CA SER A 199 -7.54 -18.76 20.43
C SER A 199 -6.95 -18.01 21.61
N ILE A 200 -7.58 -16.90 22.01
CA ILE A 200 -7.21 -16.09 23.17
C ILE A 200 -8.10 -16.50 24.34
N LEU A 201 -7.48 -16.91 25.44
CA LEU A 201 -8.17 -17.42 26.62
C LEU A 201 -8.04 -16.46 27.80
N SER A 202 -9.18 -15.98 28.31
CA SER A 202 -9.23 -15.29 29.61
C SER A 202 -9.05 -16.28 30.75
N SER A 203 -8.31 -15.87 31.78
CA SER A 203 -7.94 -16.70 32.94
C SER A 203 -7.28 -18.03 32.54
N CYS A 204 -6.69 -18.10 31.34
CA CYS A 204 -6.11 -19.30 30.74
C CYS A 204 -7.07 -20.52 30.66
N ARG A 205 -8.38 -20.27 30.66
CA ARG A 205 -9.41 -21.33 30.68
C ARG A 205 -10.52 -21.14 29.66
N ARG A 206 -11.02 -19.90 29.50
CA ARG A 206 -12.18 -19.61 28.66
C ARG A 206 -11.75 -18.86 27.40
N VAL A 207 -12.02 -19.43 26.22
CA VAL A 207 -11.81 -18.75 24.94
C VAL A 207 -12.72 -17.53 24.86
N VAL A 208 -12.14 -16.35 24.69
CA VAL A 208 -12.86 -15.07 24.56
C VAL A 208 -12.79 -14.51 23.13
N PHE A 209 -11.81 -14.95 22.34
CA PHE A 209 -11.67 -14.58 20.94
C PHE A 209 -10.92 -15.68 20.17
N GLU A 210 -11.28 -15.89 18.91
CA GLU A 210 -10.57 -16.79 18.00
C GLU A 210 -10.39 -16.11 16.65
N THR A 211 -9.16 -16.01 16.16
CA THR A 211 -8.84 -15.18 14.98
C THR A 211 -9.50 -15.69 13.70
N ALA A 212 -9.80 -16.99 13.58
CA ALA A 212 -10.46 -17.59 12.43
C ALA A 212 -11.99 -17.54 12.50
N LYS A 213 -12.57 -17.20 13.67
CA LYS A 213 -14.02 -17.18 13.88
C LYS A 213 -14.56 -15.75 13.76
N ILE A 214 -15.01 -15.39 12.56
CA ILE A 214 -15.59 -14.07 12.28
C ILE A 214 -17.09 -14.09 12.63
N ASN A 215 -17.50 -13.35 13.66
CA ASN A 215 -18.91 -13.27 14.09
C ASN A 215 -19.70 -12.17 13.38
N ALA A 216 -19.02 -11.18 12.79
CA ALA A 216 -19.65 -10.05 12.12
C ALA A 216 -20.12 -10.41 10.71
N GLN A 217 -21.30 -9.91 10.33
CA GLN A 217 -21.81 -10.04 8.97
C GLN A 217 -20.94 -9.26 7.98
N HIS A 218 -20.80 -9.79 6.76
CA HIS A 218 -20.14 -9.07 5.68
C HIS A 218 -20.97 -7.86 5.27
N GLY A 219 -20.30 -6.71 5.12
CA GLY A 219 -20.92 -5.51 4.60
C GLY A 219 -20.98 -5.54 3.08
N LEU A 220 -21.99 -4.91 2.51
CA LEU A 220 -22.04 -4.57 1.09
C LEU A 220 -22.11 -3.05 0.98
N ARG A 221 -21.25 -2.48 0.14
CA ARG A 221 -21.35 -1.08 -0.25
C ARG A 221 -22.15 -0.98 -1.53
N THR A 222 -23.13 -0.08 -1.55
CA THR A 222 -23.90 0.25 -2.75
C THR A 222 -23.76 1.74 -3.03
N ALA A 223 -23.79 2.10 -4.31
CA ALA A 223 -23.83 3.48 -4.76
C ALA A 223 -25.15 3.70 -5.50
N GLN A 224 -25.81 4.83 -5.24
CA GLN A 224 -27.02 5.24 -5.95
C GLN A 224 -26.71 6.47 -6.79
N VAL A 225 -27.18 6.45 -8.04
CA VAL A 225 -27.07 7.63 -8.91
C VAL A 225 -28.01 8.69 -8.38
N VAL A 226 -27.45 9.82 -7.94
CA VAL A 226 -28.23 10.98 -7.46
C VAL A 226 -28.52 12.00 -8.55
N GLN A 227 -27.72 12.01 -9.62
CA GLN A 227 -27.87 12.94 -10.74
C GLN A 227 -27.36 12.32 -12.04
N TYR A 228 -28.10 12.52 -13.13
CA TYR A 228 -27.67 12.17 -14.48
C TYR A 228 -27.07 13.40 -15.17
N LEU A 229 -25.87 13.26 -15.74
CA LEU A 229 -25.15 14.32 -16.47
C LEU A 229 -25.10 14.07 -17.98
N ASN A 230 -26.15 13.45 -18.53
CA ASN A 230 -26.20 12.98 -19.92
C ASN A 230 -26.77 14.00 -20.93
N ASN A 231 -27.19 15.18 -20.49
CA ASN A 231 -27.64 16.24 -21.40
C ASN A 231 -26.43 16.96 -22.03
N VAL A 232 -26.22 16.74 -23.34
CA VAL A 232 -25.11 17.35 -24.10
C VAL A 232 -25.14 18.89 -24.06
N ASP A 233 -26.32 19.50 -24.00
CA ASP A 233 -26.48 20.96 -23.98
C ASP A 233 -26.03 21.58 -22.65
N SER A 234 -25.84 20.76 -21.62
CA SER A 234 -25.32 21.20 -20.31
C SER A 234 -23.78 21.28 -20.27
N TRP A 235 -23.09 20.76 -21.29
CA TRP A 235 -21.64 20.71 -21.34
C TRP A 235 -21.06 21.75 -22.30
N LYS A 236 -19.93 22.35 -21.90
CA LYS A 236 -19.09 23.17 -22.78
C LYS A 236 -17.77 22.45 -23.03
N VAL A 237 -17.27 22.51 -24.25
CA VAL A 237 -16.04 21.84 -24.65
C VAL A 237 -14.99 22.88 -25.04
N PHE A 238 -13.80 22.73 -24.49
CA PHE A 238 -12.61 23.45 -24.92
C PHE A 238 -11.57 22.42 -25.39
N LYS A 239 -11.05 22.60 -26.61
CA LYS A 239 -10.02 21.72 -27.16
C LYS A 239 -8.67 22.36 -26.93
N GLU A 240 -7.87 21.76 -26.06
CA GLU A 240 -6.50 22.20 -25.79
C GLU A 240 -5.67 22.23 -27.08
N PRO A 241 -5.00 23.35 -27.41
CA PRO A 241 -4.17 23.44 -28.60
C PRO A 241 -2.85 22.67 -28.42
N ILE A 242 -2.38 22.03 -29.49
CA ILE A 242 -1.04 21.42 -29.50
C ILE A 242 -0.02 22.54 -29.79
N PRO A 243 1.00 22.73 -28.94
CA PRO A 243 2.00 23.76 -29.17
C PRO A 243 2.90 23.42 -30.37
N LEU A 244 3.08 24.40 -31.26
CA LEU A 244 3.92 24.30 -32.48
C LEU A 244 5.07 25.34 -32.51
N ALA A 245 5.00 26.37 -31.66
CA ALA A 245 5.92 27.49 -31.65
C ALA A 245 7.09 27.25 -30.69
N ILE A 246 8.20 26.71 -31.19
CA ILE A 246 9.42 26.44 -30.41
C ILE A 246 9.96 27.70 -29.71
N ASN A 247 9.80 28.88 -30.33
CA ASN A 247 10.33 30.13 -29.78
C ASN A 247 9.60 30.60 -28.51
N ASN A 248 8.42 30.05 -28.23
CA ASN A 248 7.66 30.34 -27.02
C ASN A 248 7.95 29.31 -25.90
N SER A 249 8.85 28.35 -26.13
CA SER A 249 9.21 27.34 -25.14
C SER A 249 10.08 27.93 -24.03
N THR A 250 9.80 27.54 -22.80
CA THR A 250 10.56 27.93 -21.59
C THR A 250 12.03 27.50 -21.65
N HIS A 251 12.32 26.39 -22.33
CA HIS A 251 13.66 25.86 -22.50
C HIS A 251 13.90 25.48 -23.96
N ILE A 252 15.02 25.96 -24.52
CA ILE A 252 15.46 25.66 -25.89
C ILE A 252 16.92 25.21 -25.81
N GLY A 253 17.25 24.09 -26.45
CA GLY A 253 18.61 23.58 -26.51
C GLY A 253 18.75 22.34 -27.38
N ASN A 254 20.00 21.97 -27.69
CA ASN A 254 20.33 20.82 -28.52
C ASN A 254 20.39 19.50 -27.72
N ARG A 255 19.52 19.36 -26.71
CA ARG A 255 19.42 18.18 -25.84
C ARG A 255 17.98 17.96 -25.40
N LEU A 256 17.66 16.74 -24.98
CA LEU A 256 16.42 16.44 -24.27
C LEU A 256 16.60 16.81 -22.80
N PHE A 257 15.68 17.61 -22.27
CA PHE A 257 15.63 17.94 -20.84
C PHE A 257 14.83 16.85 -20.10
N GLU A 258 15.23 16.52 -18.87
CA GLU A 258 14.52 15.50 -18.08
C GLU A 258 13.21 16.07 -17.50
N HIS A 259 12.16 15.25 -17.41
CA HIS A 259 10.79 15.70 -17.13
C HIS A 259 10.66 16.39 -15.77
N LEU A 260 11.03 15.73 -14.67
CA LEU A 260 10.78 16.23 -13.32
C LEU A 260 11.66 17.45 -12.99
N SER A 261 12.91 17.44 -13.44
CA SER A 261 13.82 18.58 -13.28
C SER A 261 13.37 19.80 -14.07
N THR A 262 12.65 19.63 -15.17
CA THR A 262 12.09 20.72 -15.98
C THR A 262 10.78 21.26 -15.39
N THR A 263 9.84 20.37 -15.05
CA THR A 263 8.51 20.73 -14.56
C THR A 263 8.49 21.07 -13.07
N LYS A 264 9.54 20.72 -12.33
CA LYS A 264 9.61 20.81 -10.85
C LYS A 264 8.46 20.10 -10.15
N ASP A 265 7.88 19.10 -10.82
CA ASP A 265 6.66 18.42 -10.39
C ASP A 265 5.49 19.40 -10.13
N GLU A 266 5.45 20.53 -10.83
CA GLU A 266 4.31 21.48 -10.78
C GLU A 266 3.18 21.08 -11.75
N THR A 267 3.46 20.17 -12.69
CA THR A 267 2.53 19.65 -13.68
C THR A 267 2.91 18.23 -14.08
N ASP A 268 1.91 17.41 -14.44
CA ASP A 268 2.13 16.06 -14.98
C ASP A 268 2.62 16.08 -16.43
N TYR A 269 2.57 17.24 -17.09
CA TYR A 269 2.69 17.35 -18.54
C TYR A 269 3.93 18.13 -18.97
N LEU A 270 4.70 17.55 -19.88
CA LEU A 270 5.82 18.22 -20.54
C LEU A 270 5.78 18.01 -22.06
N TRP A 271 5.76 19.12 -22.79
CA TRP A 271 5.86 19.13 -24.25
C TRP A 271 7.32 19.15 -24.70
N TYR A 272 7.70 18.18 -25.54
CA TYR A 272 8.94 18.21 -26.30
C TYR A 272 8.62 18.56 -27.75
N LEU A 273 9.19 19.66 -28.22
CA LEU A 273 8.93 20.21 -29.55
C LEU A 273 10.19 20.15 -30.39
N THR A 274 10.08 19.65 -31.61
CA THR A 274 11.17 19.69 -32.58
C THR A 274 10.64 19.92 -34.00
N ARG A 275 11.53 20.38 -34.88
CA ARG A 275 11.26 20.55 -36.31
C ARG A 275 12.19 19.67 -37.11
N TYR A 276 11.64 19.06 -38.14
CA TYR A 276 12.39 18.21 -39.05
C TYR A 276 12.10 18.62 -40.50
N ASP A 277 13.14 19.02 -41.22
CA ASP A 277 13.06 19.36 -42.64
C ASP A 277 13.22 18.09 -43.47
N TYR A 278 12.08 17.56 -43.94
CA TYR A 278 12.06 16.32 -44.71
C TYR A 278 12.34 16.59 -46.19
N ARG A 279 13.46 16.04 -46.65
CA ARG A 279 13.78 15.95 -48.07
C ARG A 279 13.27 14.60 -48.58
N SER A 280 12.36 14.62 -49.55
CA SER A 280 11.80 13.41 -50.16
C SER A 280 12.93 12.48 -50.60
N ASN A 281 12.87 11.22 -50.15
CA ASN A 281 13.91 10.22 -50.38
C ASN A 281 13.33 8.90 -50.92
N GLY A 282 12.36 8.98 -51.84
CA GLY A 282 11.65 7.84 -52.44
C GLY A 282 10.50 7.29 -51.59
N ASP A 283 9.90 6.17 -52.01
CA ASP A 283 8.73 5.48 -51.40
C ASP A 283 9.10 4.65 -50.15
N THR A 284 9.93 5.19 -49.25
CA THR A 284 10.26 4.50 -47.99
C THR A 284 9.30 4.91 -46.88
N GLN A 285 8.66 3.91 -46.24
CA GLN A 285 7.81 4.14 -45.08
C GLN A 285 8.66 4.65 -43.91
N LEU A 286 8.38 5.87 -43.45
CA LEU A 286 9.03 6.47 -42.30
C LEU A 286 8.41 5.95 -41.00
N VAL A 287 9.23 5.82 -39.96
CA VAL A 287 8.79 5.39 -38.63
C VAL A 287 9.29 6.38 -37.59
N LEU A 288 8.37 6.88 -36.77
CA LEU A 288 8.71 7.60 -35.54
C LEU A 288 9.00 6.57 -34.46
N ASN A 289 10.23 6.57 -33.93
CA ASN A 289 10.64 5.75 -32.80
C ASN A 289 11.04 6.67 -31.65
N VAL A 290 10.24 6.71 -30.58
CA VAL A 290 10.52 7.51 -29.39
C VAL A 290 10.63 6.60 -28.19
N GLU A 291 11.77 6.64 -27.54
CA GLU A 291 12.00 6.02 -26.23
C GLU A 291 11.89 7.10 -25.15
N SER A 292 11.11 6.82 -24.10
CA SER A 292 10.84 7.77 -23.03
C SER A 292 10.90 7.09 -21.67
N GLN A 293 11.32 7.84 -20.63
CA GLN A 293 11.26 7.44 -19.23
C GLN A 293 9.97 7.94 -18.54
N ALA A 294 9.06 8.54 -19.30
CA ALA A 294 7.76 8.98 -18.81
C ALA A 294 6.81 7.79 -18.62
N HIS A 295 5.69 8.05 -17.94
CA HIS A 295 4.65 7.06 -17.72
C HIS A 295 3.72 6.92 -18.94
N VAL A 296 3.46 8.02 -19.65
CA VAL A 296 2.69 8.04 -20.91
C VAL A 296 3.38 8.97 -21.91
N LEU A 297 3.25 8.65 -23.20
CA LEU A 297 3.69 9.48 -24.30
C LEU A 297 2.60 9.56 -25.37
N HIS A 298 2.28 10.77 -25.81
CA HIS A 298 1.48 11.02 -27.01
C HIS A 298 2.34 11.71 -28.07
N ALA A 299 2.17 11.35 -29.34
CA ALA A 299 2.91 11.94 -30.44
C ALA A 299 1.98 12.60 -31.47
N TYR A 300 2.40 13.77 -31.92
CA TYR A 300 1.71 14.57 -32.93
C TYR A 300 2.69 15.03 -34.01
N ILE A 301 2.25 15.01 -35.26
CA ILE A 301 3.00 15.52 -36.42
C ILE A 301 2.13 16.54 -37.14
N ASN A 302 2.64 17.75 -37.35
CA ASN A 302 1.90 18.83 -38.01
C ASN A 302 0.49 19.06 -37.43
N ASN A 303 0.34 18.95 -36.11
CA ASN A 303 -0.93 19.04 -35.36
C ASN A 303 -1.87 17.81 -35.47
N ASP A 304 -1.48 16.78 -36.24
CA ASP A 304 -2.24 15.53 -36.37
C ASP A 304 -1.77 14.51 -35.33
N TYR A 305 -2.71 13.82 -34.67
CA TYR A 305 -2.41 12.77 -33.70
C TYR A 305 -1.92 11.50 -34.41
N ILE A 306 -0.79 10.95 -33.95
CA ILE A 306 -0.13 9.82 -34.59
C ILE A 306 -0.22 8.55 -33.74
N GLY A 307 -0.23 8.69 -32.42
CA GLY A 307 -0.35 7.56 -31.51
C GLY A 307 0.11 7.86 -30.09
N SER A 308 -0.03 6.85 -29.24
CA SER A 308 0.38 6.90 -27.84
C SER A 308 0.93 5.56 -27.38
N VAL A 309 1.74 5.60 -26.33
CA VAL A 309 2.17 4.43 -25.56
C VAL A 309 2.15 4.80 -24.08
N HIS A 310 1.86 3.83 -23.21
CA HIS A 310 1.95 3.99 -21.77
C HIS A 310 2.70 2.80 -21.16
N GLY A 311 3.27 3.04 -19.98
CA GLY A 311 3.89 2.01 -19.17
C GLY A 311 2.92 1.36 -18.20
N SER A 312 3.47 0.62 -17.25
CA SER A 312 2.79 0.06 -16.09
C SER A 312 3.76 -0.01 -14.92
N HIS A 313 3.24 -0.13 -13.70
CA HIS A 313 4.07 -0.21 -12.49
C HIS A 313 5.09 -1.36 -12.55
N ASP A 314 4.66 -2.54 -12.98
CA ASP A 314 5.52 -3.75 -13.08
C ASP A 314 6.21 -3.88 -14.46
N GLY A 315 6.04 -2.89 -15.32
CA GLY A 315 6.58 -2.87 -16.69
C GLY A 315 8.06 -2.46 -16.75
N PRO A 316 8.64 -2.46 -17.96
CA PRO A 316 9.96 -1.87 -18.16
C PRO A 316 9.94 -0.38 -17.79
N ARG A 317 11.09 0.11 -17.31
CA ARG A 317 11.25 1.52 -16.90
C ARG A 317 11.01 2.51 -18.04
N ASN A 318 11.35 2.12 -19.27
CA ASN A 318 11.15 2.92 -20.48
C ASN A 318 9.94 2.46 -21.28
N ILE A 319 9.26 3.43 -21.89
CA ILE A 319 8.20 3.22 -22.87
C ILE A 319 8.73 3.53 -24.27
N VAL A 320 8.33 2.73 -25.25
CA VAL A 320 8.77 2.90 -26.65
C VAL A 320 7.56 3.05 -27.56
N LEU A 321 7.41 4.21 -28.18
CA LEU A 321 6.44 4.44 -29.23
C LEU A 321 7.12 4.22 -30.58
N LYS A 322 6.66 3.20 -31.32
CA LYS A 322 7.12 2.93 -32.69
C LYS A 322 5.92 2.91 -33.62
N THR A 323 5.77 3.95 -34.44
CA THR A 323 4.59 4.13 -35.29
C THR A 323 4.97 4.64 -36.69
N PRO A 324 4.37 4.12 -37.78
CA PRO A 324 4.56 4.67 -39.11
C PRO A 324 4.08 6.12 -39.21
N ILE A 325 4.80 6.96 -39.94
CA ILE A 325 4.49 8.39 -40.09
C ILE A 325 4.55 8.84 -41.54
N MET A 326 3.82 9.92 -41.84
CA MET A 326 3.89 10.63 -43.10
C MET A 326 4.38 12.06 -42.86
N LEU A 327 5.39 12.47 -43.61
CA LEU A 327 5.95 13.81 -43.57
C LEU A 327 5.70 14.54 -44.88
N ARG A 328 5.41 15.84 -44.80
CA ARG A 328 5.32 16.71 -45.97
C ARG A 328 6.74 17.09 -46.38
N LYS A 329 6.99 17.28 -47.68
CA LYS A 329 8.28 17.82 -48.13
C LYS A 329 8.50 19.20 -47.52
N GLY A 330 9.68 19.44 -46.97
CA GLY A 330 9.98 20.66 -46.22
C GLY A 330 9.85 20.47 -44.71
N GLN A 331 9.61 21.58 -44.00
CA GLN A 331 9.56 21.61 -42.54
C GLN A 331 8.30 20.93 -42.00
N ASN A 332 8.49 20.00 -41.05
CA ASN A 332 7.43 19.36 -40.27
C ASN A 332 7.65 19.65 -38.78
N SER A 333 6.57 19.83 -38.02
CA SER A 333 6.62 19.93 -36.56
C SER A 333 6.33 18.58 -35.93
N ILE A 334 7.14 18.18 -34.97
CA ILE A 334 6.92 17.00 -34.14
C ILE A 334 6.72 17.49 -32.71
N SER A 335 5.55 17.21 -32.14
CA SER A 335 5.20 17.56 -30.77
C SER A 335 4.94 16.28 -29.99
N LEU A 336 5.67 16.09 -28.90
CA LEU A 336 5.54 14.93 -28.03
C LEU A 336 5.04 15.40 -26.66
N LEU A 337 3.92 14.86 -26.20
CA LEU A 337 3.40 15.10 -24.86
C LEU A 337 3.87 13.96 -23.96
N SER A 338 4.84 14.26 -23.10
CA SER A 338 5.31 13.39 -22.04
C SER A 338 4.42 13.59 -20.80
N VAL A 339 3.99 12.50 -20.17
CA VAL A 339 3.09 12.55 -18.99
C VAL A 339 3.62 11.69 -17.86
N MET A 340 3.61 12.23 -16.64
CA MET A 340 3.88 11.50 -15.40
C MET A 340 2.57 11.16 -14.69
N VAL A 341 2.35 9.88 -14.41
CA VAL A 341 1.28 9.39 -13.52
C VAL A 341 1.85 9.20 -12.10
N GLY A 342 1.94 10.29 -11.34
CA GLY A 342 2.55 10.31 -10.01
C GLY A 342 4.08 10.32 -10.03
N SER A 343 4.68 10.63 -8.87
CA SER A 343 6.13 10.74 -8.70
C SER A 343 6.73 9.48 -8.01
N PRO A 344 7.95 9.05 -8.40
CA PRO A 344 8.62 7.89 -7.80
C PRO A 344 8.86 7.97 -6.29
#